data_AF-A0A7V3BMC1-F1
#
_entry.id   AF-A0A7V3BMC1-F1
#
_cell.length_a   1.000
_cell.length_b   1.000
_cell.length_c   1.000
_cell.angle_alpha   90.00
_cell.angle_beta   90.00
_cell.angle_gamma   90.00
#
_symmetry.space_group_name_H-M   'P 1'
#
loop_
_entity.id
_entity.type
_entity.pdbx_description
1 polymer ?
#
loop_
_entity_poly.entity_id
_entity_poly.type
_entity_poly.pdbx_seq_one_letter_code
_entity_poly.pdbx_strand_id
1 'polypeptide(L)'
;MEMELRSRAIDKVYRRRDRIEMPDFQREQVWTLPKKQLLIDSILRGWHLPKFYFRKVDENTFECVDGQQRLTAIFEFFDGGLALSSDTAAQVGAKTYKDLPEPILDDFDDFEIEIEEIEDASDTGYRHS
;
A
#
# COMPACT_ATOMS: atom_id res chain seq x y z
N MET A 1 -22.59 -3.09 7.58
CA MET A 1 -21.17 -2.96 7.24
C MET A 1 -20.51 -4.23 7.68
N GLU A 2 -20.18 -5.07 6.72
CA GLU A 2 -19.33 -6.25 6.95
C GLU A 2 -17.88 -5.83 6.71
N MET A 3 -16.97 -6.37 7.53
CA MET A 3 -15.55 -6.06 7.48
C MET A 3 -14.80 -7.38 7.40
N GLU A 4 -13.99 -7.55 6.36
CA GLU A 4 -13.17 -8.75 6.15
C GLU A 4 -11.69 -8.40 6.22
N LEU A 5 -10.95 -9.06 7.11
CA LEU A 5 -9.50 -8.90 7.20
C LEU A 5 -8.81 -9.87 6.22
N ARG A 6 -7.96 -9.34 5.36
CA ARG A 6 -7.16 -10.10 4.40
C ARG A 6 -5.69 -9.68 4.48
N SER A 7 -4.78 -10.65 4.44
CA SER A 7 -3.36 -10.40 4.20
C SER A 7 -3.06 -10.45 2.71
N ARG A 8 -2.23 -9.53 2.22
CA ARG A 8 -1.82 -9.52 0.81
C ARG A 8 -0.40 -9.00 0.66
N ALA A 9 0.41 -9.72 -0.12
CA ALA A 9 1.75 -9.29 -0.49
C ALA A 9 1.70 -7.95 -1.26
N ILE A 10 2.65 -7.05 -0.96
CA ILE A 10 2.68 -5.72 -1.57
C ILE A 10 2.92 -5.78 -3.08
N ASP A 11 3.59 -6.81 -3.59
CA ASP A 11 3.73 -7.04 -5.03
C ASP A 11 2.37 -7.18 -5.73
N LYS A 12 1.43 -7.92 -5.14
CA LYS A 12 0.07 -8.13 -5.68
C LYS A 12 -0.73 -6.85 -5.62
N VAL A 13 -0.57 -6.07 -4.56
CA VAL A 13 -1.23 -4.78 -4.39
C VAL A 13 -0.74 -3.81 -5.46
N TYR A 14 0.57 -3.71 -5.67
CA TYR A 14 1.15 -2.85 -6.71
C TYR A 14 0.76 -3.27 -8.13
N ARG A 15 0.72 -4.58 -8.43
CA ARG A 15 0.28 -5.09 -9.74
C ARG A 15 -1.18 -4.79 -10.06
N ARG A 16 -2.01 -4.54 -9.05
CA ARG A 16 -3.45 -4.23 -9.17
C ARG A 16 -3.76 -2.77 -8.85
N ARG A 17 -2.76 -1.89 -8.83
CA ARG A 17 -2.91 -0.48 -8.45
C ARG A 17 -3.88 0.30 -9.36
N ASP A 18 -4.07 -0.16 -10.60
CA ASP A 18 -5.05 0.36 -11.55
C ASP A 18 -6.51 0.19 -11.07
N ARG A 19 -6.73 -0.73 -10.13
CA ARG A 19 -8.02 -1.01 -9.51
C ARG A 19 -8.20 -0.36 -8.14
N ILE A 20 -7.23 0.43 -7.69
CA ILE A 20 -7.24 1.08 -6.38
C ILE A 20 -7.42 2.58 -6.60
N GLU A 21 -8.62 3.06 -6.31
CA GLU A 21 -8.91 4.49 -6.30
C GLU A 21 -8.37 5.11 -5.01
N MET A 22 -7.61 6.20 -5.15
CA MET A 22 -7.12 7.01 -4.04
C MET A 22 -7.75 8.39 -4.17
N PRO A 23 -8.99 8.57 -3.71
CA PRO A 23 -9.69 9.81 -3.94
C PRO A 23 -9.05 10.94 -3.14
N ASP A 24 -8.88 12.10 -3.79
CA ASP A 24 -8.19 13.30 -3.29
C ASP A 24 -8.87 14.00 -2.09
N PHE A 25 -9.84 13.36 -1.43
CA PHE A 25 -10.67 13.99 -0.40
C PHE A 25 -9.86 14.50 0.81
N GLN A 26 -8.64 14.01 1.02
CA GLN A 26 -7.69 14.55 1.99
C GLN A 26 -6.60 15.37 1.29
N ARG A 27 -6.88 16.65 0.99
CA ARG A 27 -5.87 17.67 0.66
C ARG A 27 -4.97 18.03 1.86
N GLU A 28 -4.81 17.13 2.82
CA GLU A 28 -3.98 17.33 3.99
C GLU A 28 -2.60 16.70 3.77
N GLN A 29 -1.59 17.58 3.80
CA GLN A 29 -0.16 17.30 3.95
C GLN A 29 0.35 15.96 3.38
N VAL A 30 0.78 15.99 2.11
CA VAL A 30 1.56 14.91 1.48
C VAL A 30 2.74 14.54 2.38
N TRP A 31 3.00 13.24 2.55
CA TRP A 31 4.12 12.77 3.34
C TRP A 31 5.45 13.35 2.83
N THR A 32 6.26 13.84 3.77
CA THR A 32 7.62 14.31 3.47
C THR A 32 8.52 13.15 3.05
N LEU A 33 9.58 13.44 2.30
CA LEU A 33 10.55 12.43 1.87
C LEU A 33 11.06 11.54 3.02
N PRO A 34 11.47 12.06 4.19
CA PRO A 34 11.92 11.22 5.31
C PRO A 34 10.85 10.26 5.81
N LYS A 35 9.57 10.66 5.79
CA LYS A 35 8.45 9.83 6.24
C LYS A 35 8.18 8.69 5.25
N LYS A 36 8.27 8.96 3.95
CA LYS A 36 8.19 7.93 2.90
C LYS A 36 9.35 6.95 3.02
N GLN A 37 10.58 7.43 3.19
CA GLN A 37 11.77 6.60 3.37
C GLN A 37 11.68 5.70 4.61
N LEU A 38 11.16 6.22 5.73
CA LEU A 38 10.98 5.45 6.96
C LEU A 38 9.99 4.28 6.78
N LEU A 39 8.94 4.47 5.97
CA LEU A 39 8.02 3.38 5.65
C LEU A 39 8.72 2.27 4.87
N ILE A 40 9.48 2.62 3.83
CA ILE A 40 10.20 1.61 3.05
C ILE A 40 11.25 0.90 3.91
N ASP A 41 11.96 1.63 4.78
CA ASP A 41 12.88 1.05 5.77
C ASP A 41 12.16 0.05 6.69
N SER A 42 10.95 0.37 7.17
CA SER A 42 10.16 -0.54 8.00
C SER A 42 9.81 -1.83 7.27
N ILE A 43 9.42 -1.74 5.99
CA ILE A 43 9.11 -2.91 5.15
C ILE A 43 10.36 -3.77 4.94
N LEU A 44 11.50 -3.16 4.58
CA LEU A 44 12.77 -3.86 4.38
C LEU A 44 13.28 -4.54 5.66
N ARG A 45 12.86 -4.07 6.83
CA ARG A 45 13.17 -4.69 8.14
C ARG A 45 12.15 -5.75 8.57
N GLY A 46 11.08 -5.98 7.80
CA GLY A 46 10.00 -6.89 8.17
C GLY A 46 9.17 -6.39 9.36
N TRP A 47 9.11 -5.07 9.60
CA TRP A 47 8.33 -4.50 10.69
C TRP A 47 6.86 -4.41 10.32
N HIS A 48 5.99 -4.77 11.27
CA HIS A 48 4.55 -4.69 11.10
C HIS A 48 4.09 -3.27 10.78
N LEU A 49 3.26 -3.14 9.74
CA LEU A 49 2.62 -1.88 9.37
C LEU A 49 1.20 -1.82 9.91
N PRO A 50 0.67 -0.62 10.23
CA PRO A 50 -0.75 -0.49 10.52
C PRO A 50 -1.59 -1.02 9.35
N LYS A 51 -2.83 -1.44 9.65
CA LYS A 51 -3.76 -1.91 8.62
C LYS A 51 -4.06 -0.83 7.57
N PHE A 52 -4.44 -1.29 6.39
CA PHE A 52 -5.00 -0.48 5.31
C PHE A 52 -6.51 -0.72 5.25
N TYR A 53 -7.28 0.32 4.94
CA TYR A 53 -8.75 0.21 4.89
C TYR A 53 -9.23 0.48 3.48
N PHE A 54 -9.85 -0.54 2.87
CA PHE A 54 -10.30 -0.51 1.49
C PHE A 54 -11.81 -0.63 1.48
N ARG A 55 -12.51 0.29 0.81
CA ARG A 55 -13.94 0.16 0.54
C ARG A 55 -14.12 -0.45 -0.84
N LYS A 56 -14.92 -1.49 -0.95
CA LYS A 56 -15.28 -2.07 -2.25
C LYS A 56 -16.25 -1.12 -2.97
N VAL A 57 -15.89 -0.69 -4.19
CA VAL A 57 -16.72 0.21 -5.02
C VAL A 57 -17.52 -0.59 -6.04
N ASP A 58 -16.88 -1.57 -6.67
CA ASP A 58 -17.50 -2.57 -7.57
C ASP A 58 -16.82 -3.94 -7.40
N GLU A 59 -17.12 -4.92 -8.27
CA GLU A 59 -16.55 -6.28 -8.18
C GLU A 59 -15.01 -6.32 -8.27
N ASN A 60 -14.39 -5.36 -8.94
CA ASN A 60 -12.96 -5.33 -9.22
C ASN A 60 -12.24 -4.09 -8.70
N THR A 61 -12.96 -3.02 -8.34
CA THR A 61 -12.44 -1.71 -7.95
C THR A 61 -12.61 -1.48 -6.45
N PHE A 62 -11.55 -0.98 -5.82
CA PHE A 62 -11.50 -0.66 -4.41
C PHE A 62 -11.09 0.80 -4.22
N GLU A 63 -11.69 1.47 -3.26
CA GLU A 63 -11.30 2.80 -2.80
C GLU A 63 -10.44 2.67 -1.54
N CYS A 64 -9.26 3.26 -1.53
CA CYS A 64 -8.42 3.33 -0.34
C CYS A 64 -8.95 4.43 0.61
N VAL A 65 -9.59 4.03 1.69
CA VAL A 65 -10.16 4.92 2.72
C VAL A 65 -9.07 5.42 3.69
N ASP A 66 -8.13 4.55 4.06
CA ASP A 66 -6.96 4.91 4.88
C ASP A 66 -5.71 4.20 4.37
N GLY A 67 -4.57 4.89 4.46
CA GLY A 67 -3.28 4.39 4.02
C GLY A 67 -2.85 4.88 2.65
N GLN A 68 -3.55 5.85 2.06
CA GLN A 68 -3.24 6.41 0.74
C GLN A 68 -1.77 6.86 0.64
N GLN A 69 -1.29 7.68 1.58
CA GLN A 69 0.10 8.16 1.60
C GLN A 69 1.13 7.02 1.72
N ARG A 70 0.76 5.93 2.42
CA ARG A 70 1.60 4.73 2.54
C ARG A 70 1.66 3.97 1.23
N LEU A 71 0.51 3.73 0.60
CA LEU A 71 0.45 3.10 -0.72
C LEU A 71 1.18 3.93 -1.78
N THR A 72 1.02 5.26 -1.77
CA THR A 72 1.76 6.15 -2.66
C THR A 72 3.26 5.98 -2.48
N ALA A 73 3.77 5.99 -1.24
CA ALA A 73 5.20 5.80 -1.00
C ALA A 73 5.70 4.41 -1.47
N ILE A 74 4.92 3.35 -1.23
CA ILE A 74 5.23 2.00 -1.71
C ILE A 74 5.28 1.98 -3.24
N PHE A 75 4.29 2.55 -3.92
CA PHE A 75 4.21 2.59 -5.38
C PHE A 75 5.33 3.42 -6.00
N GLU A 76 5.64 4.59 -5.42
CA GLU A 76 6.78 5.41 -5.84
C GLU A 76 8.11 4.64 -5.70
N PHE A 77 8.26 3.81 -4.67
CA PHE A 77 9.45 2.97 -4.52
C PHE A 77 9.54 1.90 -5.60
N PHE A 78 8.46 1.14 -5.83
CA PHE A 78 8.36 0.16 -6.93
C PHE A 78 8.67 0.77 -8.30
N ASP A 79 8.15 1.98 -8.57
CA ASP A 79 8.38 2.69 -9.84
C ASP A 79 9.82 3.25 -9.97
N GLY A 80 10.59 3.24 -8.87
CA GLY A 80 11.93 3.84 -8.78
C GLY A 80 11.94 5.35 -8.63
N GLY A 81 10.78 5.96 -8.33
CA GLY A 81 10.63 7.40 -8.04
C GLY A 81 11.00 7.80 -6.62
N LEU A 82 11.08 6.84 -5.69
CA LEU A 82 11.54 7.04 -4.32
C LEU A 82 12.88 6.34 -4.08
N ALA A 83 13.86 7.09 -3.57
CA ALA A 83 15.14 6.55 -3.13
C ALA A 83 15.14 6.31 -1.62
N LEU A 84 15.86 5.27 -1.17
CA LEU A 84 16.09 4.98 0.24
C LEU A 84 16.86 6.10 0.93
N SER A 85 16.74 6.18 2.25
CA SER A 85 17.61 7.04 3.06
C SER A 85 19.07 6.59 2.90
N SER A 86 20.03 7.49 3.12
CA SER A 86 21.45 7.14 3.04
C SER A 86 21.82 5.98 3.98
N ASP A 87 21.22 5.94 5.17
CA ASP A 87 21.47 4.91 6.17
C ASP A 87 20.88 3.56 5.75
N THR A 88 19.62 3.53 5.31
CA THR A 88 18.98 2.31 4.80
C THR A 88 19.72 1.80 3.57
N ALA A 89 20.07 2.69 2.63
CA ALA A 89 20.78 2.34 1.41
C ALA A 89 22.16 1.70 1.69
N ALA A 90 22.88 2.20 2.69
CA ALA A 90 24.15 1.62 3.12
C ALA A 90 23.98 0.23 3.75
N GLN A 91 22.86 -0.01 4.43
CA GLN A 91 22.57 -1.31 5.06
C GLN A 91 22.15 -2.38 4.03
N VAL A 92 21.32 -2.01 3.06
CA VAL A 92 20.81 -2.97 2.05
C VAL A 92 21.67 -3.05 0.79
N GLY A 93 22.63 -2.12 0.62
CA GLY A 93 23.53 -2.09 -0.54
C GLY A 93 22.89 -1.56 -1.83
N ALA A 94 21.75 -0.87 -1.73
CA ALA A 94 20.95 -0.40 -2.87
C ALA A 94 20.32 0.97 -2.58
N LYS A 95 20.02 1.76 -3.62
CA LYS A 95 19.37 3.07 -3.45
C LYS A 95 17.90 3.06 -3.84
N THR A 96 17.52 2.24 -4.80
CA THR A 96 16.16 2.16 -5.32
C THR A 96 15.71 0.71 -5.42
N TYR A 97 14.42 0.48 -5.63
CA TYR A 97 13.85 -0.86 -5.82
C TYR A 97 14.61 -1.69 -6.88
N LYS A 98 14.97 -1.07 -8.00
CA LYS A 98 15.66 -1.75 -9.12
C LYS A 98 17.08 -2.18 -8.80
N ASP A 99 17.68 -1.59 -7.76
CA ASP A 99 19.05 -1.88 -7.34
C ASP A 99 19.10 -2.89 -6.18
N LEU A 100 17.95 -3.33 -5.66
CA LEU A 100 17.90 -4.26 -4.53
C LEU A 100 18.55 -5.61 -4.91
N PRO A 101 19.37 -6.19 -4.03
CA PRO A 101 19.83 -7.57 -4.19
C PRO A 101 18.65 -8.54 -4.23
N GLU A 102 18.72 -9.59 -5.05
CA GLU A 102 17.62 -10.56 -5.25
C GLU A 102 16.97 -11.04 -3.94
N PRO A 103 17.71 -11.44 -2.88
CA PRO A 103 17.07 -11.90 -1.66
C PRO A 103 16.25 -10.81 -0.94
N ILE A 104 16.73 -9.56 -0.97
CA ILE A 104 16.04 -8.44 -0.32
C ILE A 104 14.85 -8.00 -1.17
N LEU A 105 14.97 -8.10 -2.49
CA LEU A 105 13.89 -7.85 -3.43
C LEU A 105 12.73 -8.84 -3.20
N ASP A 106 13.04 -10.13 -3.09
CA ASP A 106 12.05 -11.18 -2.81
C ASP A 106 11.37 -10.95 -1.46
N ASP A 107 12.14 -10.68 -0.40
CA ASP A 107 11.59 -10.36 0.93
C ASP A 107 10.69 -9.11 0.93
N PHE A 108 11.06 -8.09 0.13
CA PHE A 108 10.26 -6.88 -0.02
C PHE A 108 8.95 -7.19 -0.77
N ASP A 109 9.03 -7.88 -1.92
CA ASP A 109 7.86 -8.20 -2.74
C ASP A 109 6.84 -9.07 -1.99
N ASP A 110 7.32 -10.04 -1.21
CA ASP A 110 6.52 -10.97 -0.43
C ASP A 110 5.99 -10.38 0.90
N PHE A 111 6.41 -9.17 1.27
CA PHE A 111 5.96 -8.52 2.49
C PHE A 111 4.42 -8.38 2.50
N GLU A 112 3.76 -8.97 3.49
CA GLU A 112 2.31 -8.94 3.61
C GLU A 112 1.81 -7.71 4.37
N ILE A 113 0.86 -7.00 3.76
CA ILE A 113 0.08 -5.96 4.43
C ILE A 113 -1.30 -6.50 4.81
N GLU A 114 -1.79 -6.05 5.96
CA GLU A 114 -3.15 -6.31 6.41
C GLU A 114 -4.10 -5.28 5.78
N ILE A 115 -5.11 -5.77 5.07
CA ILE A 115 -6.16 -4.98 4.42
C ILE A 115 -7.49 -5.35 5.06
N GLU A 116 -8.18 -4.35 5.58
CA GLU A 116 -9.54 -4.46 6.07
C GLU A 116 -10.49 -3.96 4.98
N GLU A 117 -11.18 -4.91 4.35
CA GLU A 117 -12.13 -4.65 3.28
C GLU A 117 -13.51 -4.33 3.89
N ILE A 118 -14.02 -3.15 3.57
CA ILE A 118 -15.30 -2.62 4.02
C ILE A 118 -16.31 -2.81 2.90
N GLU A 119 -17.34 -3.62 3.16
CA GLU A 119 -18.49 -3.77 2.28
C GLU A 119 -19.68 -3.01 2.88
N ASP A 120 -20.17 -2.01 2.14
CA ASP A 120 -21.37 -1.28 2.53
C ASP A 120 -22.59 -2.17 2.26
N ALA A 121 -23.42 -2.35 3.29
CA ALA A 121 -24.63 -3.16 3.18
C ALA A 121 -25.73 -2.28 2.58
N SER A 122 -25.57 -1.88 1.33
CA SER A 122 -26.56 -1.05 0.63
C SER A 122 -26.75 -1.49 -0.82
N ASP A 123 -27.19 -2.73 -0.99
CA ASP A 123 -28.25 -3.06 -1.95
C ASP A 123 -29.11 -4.23 -1.45
N THR A 124 -29.73 -4.07 -0.26
CA THR A 124 -30.99 -4.76 -0.01
C THR A 124 -32.04 -4.10 -0.90
N GLY A 125 -32.16 -4.63 -2.12
CA GLY A 125 -33.18 -4.24 -3.07
C GLY A 125 -34.57 -4.31 -2.45
N TYR A 126 -35.07 -3.16 -2.00
CA TYR A 126 -36.49 -2.87 -1.89
C TYR A 126 -36.85 -1.86 -2.97
N ARG A 127 -36.80 -2.29 -4.24
CA ARG A 127 -37.73 -1.75 -5.25
C ARG A 127 -39.07 -2.41 -4.98
N HIS A 128 -39.89 -1.77 -4.14
CA HIS A 128 -41.31 -2.08 -4.09
C HIS A 128 -41.92 -1.54 -5.39
N SER A 129 -42.42 -2.49 -6.19
CA SER A 129 -43.55 -2.43 -7.14
C SER A 129 -44.01 -1.06 -7.64
#